data_AF-A0A5B9E3L1-F1
#
_entry.id   AF-A0A5B9E3L1-F1
#
_cell.length_a   1.000
_cell.length_b   1.000
_cell.length_c   1.000
_cell.angle_alpha   90.00
_cell.angle_beta   90.00
_cell.angle_gamma   90.00
#
_symmetry.space_group_name_H-M   'P 1'
#
loop_
_entity.id
_entity.type
_entity.pdbx_description
1 polymer ?
#
loop_
_entity_poly.entity_id
_entity_poly.type
_entity_poly.pdbx_seq_one_letter_code
_entity_poly.pdbx_strand_id
1 'polypeptide(L)'
;MITPERIMAWAIPGFFVLIAIEFAVARWRGRGATYRGNDAINSLGLGMLSQIVGIFTKVFGIGVYAWCARHLAPWQLPADSAWVWISGLLLYDLLYYVFHRASHRVAVFWAAHVVHHQSERYNLTTALRQTGTGFLLTWVFYLPMALLGWPVQVFAVIALIDLLYQFWVHTEQVGKLGWFDRVFCSPSNHRAHHAVNERYLDRNYGGILIVWDRLFGTFIEEDDTDPPVYGTRSPLQSWNPLWANAEVYWALAKDAAHAERWRDKLQVWLRPPGWRPADVAARFPKPAFDIAHAAFDPPLSRMLRAYCLLQFALLLLMGMHFLGLAPKLAWPMALAYALWLVFGLYVLGALLEGRRSALWLEAVRVLAAAVVPLASGRWFGVAHLDERIGVAMLVVFGFSALALPWLGGRGWLHAPPPSSSQGALPG
;
A
#
# COMPACT_ATOMS: atom_id res chain seq x y z
N MET A 1 20.87 19.86 10.70
CA MET A 1 20.57 19.17 9.43
C MET A 1 19.14 18.62 9.47
N ILE A 2 18.38 18.76 8.38
CA ILE A 2 17.06 18.12 8.21
C ILE A 2 17.34 16.67 7.77
N THR A 3 16.84 15.68 8.51
CA THR A 3 16.99 14.25 8.15
C THR A 3 15.71 13.74 7.49
N PRO A 4 15.76 12.67 6.67
CA PRO A 4 14.56 12.05 6.10
C PRO A 4 13.48 11.72 7.15
N GLU A 5 13.90 11.27 8.35
CA GLU A 5 12.99 10.98 9.46
C GLU A 5 12.27 12.25 9.95
N ARG A 6 12.99 13.37 10.07
CA ARG A 6 12.38 14.65 10.46
C ARG A 6 11.39 15.14 9.41
N ILE A 7 11.69 14.97 8.12
CA ILE A 7 10.76 15.35 7.04
C ILE A 7 9.49 14.50 7.15
N MET A 8 9.61 13.18 7.30
CA MET A 8 8.46 12.29 7.45
C MET A 8 7.61 12.58 8.68
N ALA A 9 8.23 12.98 9.80
CA ALA A 9 7.52 13.36 11.01
C ALA A 9 6.57 14.55 10.80
N TRP A 10 6.89 15.47 9.87
CA TRP A 10 6.01 16.59 9.50
C TRP A 10 5.08 16.24 8.34
N ALA A 11 5.51 15.41 7.40
CA ALA A 11 4.71 15.01 6.24
C ALA A 11 3.47 14.19 6.63
N ILE A 12 3.60 13.25 7.58
CA ILE A 12 2.50 12.37 7.99
C ILE A 12 1.28 13.17 8.51
N PRO A 13 1.41 14.10 9.48
CA PRO A 13 0.29 14.97 9.86
C PRO A 13 -0.27 15.78 8.68
N GLY A 14 0.61 16.27 7.80
CA GLY A 14 0.21 17.00 6.59
C GLY A 14 -0.68 16.17 5.66
N PHE A 15 -0.35 14.88 5.45
CA PHE A 15 -1.17 13.97 4.65
C PHE A 15 -2.58 13.83 5.23
N PHE A 16 -2.72 13.66 6.55
CA PHE A 16 -4.04 13.54 7.19
C PHE A 16 -4.87 14.83 7.07
N VAL A 17 -4.22 16.00 7.19
CA VAL A 17 -4.88 17.30 6.95
C VAL A 17 -5.36 17.39 5.51
N LEU A 18 -4.53 17.03 4.53
CA LEU A 18 -4.89 17.08 3.11
C LEU A 18 -6.00 16.08 2.76
N ILE A 19 -5.98 14.88 3.32
CA ILE A 19 -7.06 13.89 3.19
C ILE A 19 -8.37 14.45 3.76
N ALA A 20 -8.34 15.09 4.94
CA ALA A 20 -9.52 15.69 5.54
C ALA A 20 -10.08 16.84 4.68
N ILE A 21 -9.20 17.66 4.10
CA ILE A 21 -9.58 18.73 3.17
C ILE A 21 -10.20 18.12 1.91
N GLU A 22 -9.57 17.13 1.28
CA GLU A 22 -10.10 16.48 0.08
C GLU A 22 -11.46 15.84 0.36
N PHE A 23 -11.62 15.15 1.50
CA PHE A 23 -12.90 14.58 1.92
C PHE A 23 -13.99 15.66 2.06
N ALA A 24 -13.68 16.79 2.70
CA ALA A 24 -14.61 17.90 2.84
C ALA A 24 -14.99 18.52 1.46
N VAL A 25 -14.00 18.72 0.58
CA VAL A 25 -14.21 19.23 -0.79
C VAL A 25 -15.07 18.26 -1.62
N ALA A 26 -14.77 16.96 -1.56
CA ALA A 26 -15.54 15.93 -2.24
C ALA A 26 -17.01 15.95 -1.76
N ARG A 27 -17.24 16.12 -0.46
CA ARG A 27 -18.58 16.19 0.12
C ARG A 27 -19.33 17.46 -0.29
N TRP A 28 -18.65 18.60 -0.31
CA TRP A 28 -19.20 19.89 -0.75
C TRP A 28 -19.58 19.88 -2.24
N ARG A 29 -18.79 19.23 -3.10
CA ARG A 29 -19.05 19.09 -4.54
C ARG A 29 -20.03 17.97 -4.91
N GLY A 30 -20.65 17.30 -3.92
CA GLY A 30 -21.54 16.17 -4.16
C GLY A 30 -20.84 14.89 -4.66
N ARG A 31 -19.50 14.84 -4.63
CA ARG A 31 -18.66 13.71 -5.04
C ARG A 31 -18.23 12.84 -3.86
N GLY A 32 -19.00 12.81 -2.77
CA GLY A 32 -18.63 12.06 -1.57
C GLY A 32 -18.43 10.56 -1.78
N ALA A 33 -18.93 10.00 -2.88
CA ALA A 33 -18.76 8.59 -3.24
C ALA A 33 -17.31 8.21 -3.59
N THR A 34 -16.42 9.18 -3.87
CA THR A 34 -14.98 8.95 -4.08
C THR A 34 -14.29 8.41 -2.82
N TYR A 35 -14.89 8.64 -1.65
CA TYR A 35 -14.45 8.08 -0.38
C TYR A 35 -15.39 6.97 0.09
N ARG A 36 -14.82 5.80 0.35
CA ARG A 36 -15.48 4.72 1.10
C ARG A 36 -14.67 4.40 2.33
N GLY A 37 -15.33 4.26 3.48
CA GLY A 37 -14.64 4.07 4.76
C GLY A 37 -13.82 2.78 4.84
N ASN A 38 -14.33 1.66 4.30
CA ASN A 38 -13.61 0.40 4.23
C ASN A 38 -12.38 0.49 3.33
N ASP A 39 -12.52 1.07 2.14
CA ASP A 39 -11.40 1.26 1.22
C ASP A 39 -10.34 2.20 1.81
N ALA A 40 -10.74 3.33 2.40
CA ALA A 40 -9.82 4.27 3.06
C ALA A 40 -9.08 3.62 4.24
N ILE A 41 -9.78 2.87 5.11
CA ILE A 41 -9.16 2.12 6.21
C ILE A 41 -8.16 1.10 5.65
N ASN A 42 -8.52 0.37 4.59
CA ASN A 42 -7.64 -0.64 4.00
C ASN A 42 -6.42 -0.02 3.32
N SER A 43 -6.59 1.08 2.59
CA SER A 43 -5.51 1.82 1.92
C SER A 43 -4.50 2.37 2.93
N LEU A 44 -4.98 3.07 3.96
CA LEU A 44 -4.11 3.55 5.06
C LEU A 44 -3.50 2.38 5.85
N GLY A 45 -4.24 1.29 6.05
CA GLY A 45 -3.76 0.09 6.73
C GLY A 45 -2.64 -0.62 5.99
N LEU A 46 -2.71 -0.70 4.66
CA LEU A 46 -1.63 -1.20 3.80
C LEU A 46 -0.40 -0.30 3.85
N GLY A 47 -0.59 1.03 3.87
CA GLY A 47 0.49 1.97 4.14
C GLY A 47 1.18 1.72 5.47
N MET A 48 0.40 1.55 6.54
CA MET A 48 0.93 1.20 7.85
C MET A 48 1.68 -0.13 7.85
N LEU A 49 1.13 -1.17 7.19
CA LEU A 49 1.81 -2.46 7.03
C LEU A 49 3.15 -2.31 6.28
N SER A 50 3.17 -1.54 5.20
CA SER A 50 4.37 -1.23 4.43
C SER A 50 5.44 -0.57 5.30
N GLN A 51 5.08 0.41 6.12
CA GLN A 51 6.02 1.05 7.06
C GLN A 51 6.54 0.08 8.13
N ILE A 52 5.66 -0.79 8.66
CA ILE A 52 6.05 -1.83 9.63
C ILE A 52 7.08 -2.76 9.01
N VAL A 53 6.80 -3.32 7.82
CA VAL A 53 7.75 -4.20 7.11
C VAL A 53 9.04 -3.45 6.77
N GLY A 54 8.93 -2.17 6.42
CA GLY A 54 10.05 -1.28 6.13
C GLY A 54 11.09 -1.27 7.25
N ILE A 55 10.67 -1.23 8.53
CA ILE A 55 11.59 -1.28 9.69
C ILE A 55 12.55 -2.48 9.64
N PHE A 56 12.05 -3.65 9.26
CA PHE A 56 12.83 -4.89 9.21
C PHE A 56 13.63 -5.05 7.91
N THR A 57 13.32 -4.25 6.87
CA THR A 57 13.81 -4.46 5.50
C THR A 57 14.61 -3.27 4.95
N LYS A 58 14.85 -2.21 5.74
CA LYS A 58 15.68 -1.04 5.34
C LYS A 58 17.05 -1.42 4.77
N VAL A 59 17.62 -2.56 5.18
CA VAL A 59 18.90 -3.06 4.67
C VAL A 59 18.89 -3.27 3.15
N PHE A 60 17.77 -3.70 2.56
CA PHE A 60 17.69 -3.96 1.12
C PHE A 60 17.70 -2.67 0.30
N GLY A 61 16.97 -1.63 0.74
CA GLY A 61 16.93 -0.35 0.04
C GLY A 61 18.16 0.52 0.28
N ILE A 62 18.40 0.92 1.53
CA ILE A 62 19.47 1.86 1.88
C ILE A 62 20.79 1.14 2.16
N GLY A 63 20.74 -0.02 2.81
CA GLY A 63 21.94 -0.77 3.20
C GLY A 63 22.73 -1.28 1.99
N VAL A 64 22.05 -1.96 1.06
CA VAL A 64 22.67 -2.45 -0.19
C VAL A 64 23.16 -1.28 -1.04
N TYR A 65 22.35 -0.22 -1.20
CA TYR A 65 22.79 0.98 -1.89
C TYR A 65 24.07 1.56 -1.28
N ALA A 66 24.12 1.71 0.06
CA ALA A 66 25.29 2.24 0.76
C ALA A 66 26.52 1.33 0.62
N TRP A 67 26.33 0.01 0.63
CA TRP A 67 27.40 -0.95 0.40
C TRP A 67 27.95 -0.84 -1.03
N CYS A 68 27.07 -0.82 -2.04
CA CYS A 68 27.48 -0.63 -3.44
C CYS A 68 28.18 0.71 -3.65
N ALA A 69 27.63 1.80 -3.11
CA ALA A 69 28.23 3.12 -3.22
C ALA A 69 29.63 3.14 -2.59
N ARG A 70 29.82 2.51 -1.42
CA ARG A 70 31.12 2.50 -0.73
C ARG A 70 32.16 1.61 -1.40
N HIS A 71 31.76 0.45 -1.93
CA HIS A 71 32.70 -0.61 -2.33
C HIS A 71 32.80 -0.84 -3.83
N LEU A 72 31.78 -0.46 -4.60
CA LEU A 72 31.72 -0.69 -6.05
C LEU A 72 31.79 0.59 -6.87
N ALA A 73 31.44 1.73 -6.30
CA ALA A 73 31.54 3.00 -7.02
C ALA A 73 33.02 3.39 -7.22
N PRO A 74 33.46 3.69 -8.45
CA PRO A 74 34.83 4.10 -8.72
C PRO A 74 35.16 5.51 -8.18
N TRP A 75 34.15 6.34 -7.92
CA TRP A 75 34.27 7.68 -7.35
C TRP A 75 33.04 8.05 -6.51
N GLN A 76 33.13 9.16 -5.79
CA GLN A 76 32.02 9.76 -5.04
C GLN A 76 31.78 11.18 -5.53
N LEU A 77 30.52 11.53 -5.75
CA LEU A 77 30.13 12.87 -6.16
C LEU A 77 30.06 13.84 -4.96
N PRO A 78 30.40 15.13 -5.16
CA PRO A 78 30.41 16.13 -4.09
C PRO A 78 28.99 16.52 -3.67
N ALA A 79 28.54 16.07 -2.49
CA ALA A 79 27.17 16.30 -2.00
C ALA A 79 26.83 17.79 -1.73
N ASP A 80 27.83 18.65 -1.64
CA ASP A 80 27.73 20.11 -1.50
C ASP A 80 27.47 20.81 -2.84
N SER A 81 27.62 20.11 -3.96
CA SER A 81 27.40 20.67 -5.30
C SER A 81 25.94 20.55 -5.75
N ALA A 82 25.29 21.68 -6.06
CA ALA A 82 23.89 21.72 -6.49
C ALA A 82 23.59 20.86 -7.73
N TRP A 83 24.53 20.75 -8.66
CA TRP A 83 24.35 19.93 -9.87
C TRP A 83 24.16 18.44 -9.55
N VAL A 84 24.78 17.92 -8.47
CA VAL A 84 24.65 16.52 -8.03
C VAL A 84 23.21 16.24 -7.59
N TRP A 85 22.57 17.20 -6.94
CA TRP A 85 21.17 17.10 -6.53
C TRP A 85 20.20 17.17 -7.72
N ILE A 86 20.41 18.12 -8.64
CA ILE A 86 19.54 18.29 -9.82
C ILE A 86 19.65 17.08 -10.74
N SER A 87 20.88 16.69 -11.11
CA SER A 87 21.10 15.51 -11.95
C SER A 87 20.70 14.21 -11.24
N GLY A 88 20.88 14.14 -9.92
CA GLY A 88 20.39 13.03 -9.11
C GLY A 88 18.88 12.89 -9.13
N LEU A 89 18.14 14.00 -9.08
CA LEU A 89 16.68 13.99 -9.12
C LEU A 89 16.19 13.52 -10.48
N LEU A 90 16.78 14.03 -11.57
CA LEU A 90 16.46 13.60 -12.94
C LEU A 90 16.77 12.11 -13.16
N LEU A 91 17.93 11.64 -12.69
CA LEU A 91 18.31 10.23 -12.80
C LEU A 91 17.40 9.36 -11.94
N TYR A 92 17.09 9.75 -10.70
CA TYR A 92 16.18 9.01 -9.85
C TYR A 92 14.79 8.89 -10.47
N ASP A 93 14.22 9.98 -10.97
CA ASP A 93 12.90 10.00 -11.61
C ASP A 93 12.87 9.15 -12.90
N LEU A 94 13.96 9.13 -13.67
CA LEU A 94 14.12 8.20 -14.80
C LEU A 94 14.18 6.73 -14.34
N LEU A 95 14.94 6.43 -13.27
CA LEU A 95 15.01 5.07 -12.72
C LEU A 95 13.67 4.64 -12.12
N TYR A 96 12.92 5.57 -11.51
CA TYR A 96 11.55 5.37 -11.09
C TYR A 96 10.66 5.00 -12.29
N TYR A 97 10.73 5.75 -13.40
CA TYR A 97 9.99 5.40 -14.63
C TYR A 97 10.31 3.98 -15.11
N VAL A 98 11.59 3.58 -15.12
CA VAL A 98 12.01 2.23 -15.53
C VAL A 98 11.46 1.16 -14.57
N PHE A 99 11.61 1.37 -13.27
CA PHE A 99 11.06 0.51 -12.22
C PHE A 99 9.54 0.37 -12.36
N HIS A 100 8.84 1.48 -12.53
CA HIS A 100 7.39 1.54 -12.56
C HIS A 100 6.86 0.87 -13.82
N ARG A 101 7.46 1.13 -14.98
CA ARG A 101 7.16 0.39 -16.22
C ARG A 101 7.42 -1.10 -16.07
N ALA A 102 8.54 -1.51 -15.48
CA ALA A 102 8.81 -2.93 -15.22
C ALA A 102 7.75 -3.55 -14.30
N SER A 103 7.27 -2.79 -13.31
CA SER A 103 6.20 -3.19 -12.39
C SER A 103 4.86 -3.41 -13.06
N HIS A 104 4.62 -2.84 -14.23
CA HIS A 104 3.41 -3.12 -15.03
C HIS A 104 3.64 -4.15 -16.14
N ARG A 105 4.90 -4.34 -16.57
CA ARG A 105 5.24 -5.18 -17.73
C ARG A 105 5.79 -6.57 -17.39
N VAL A 106 6.05 -6.86 -16.12
CA VAL A 106 6.63 -8.13 -15.67
C VAL A 106 5.89 -8.59 -14.41
N ALA A 107 5.38 -9.83 -14.44
CA ALA A 107 4.46 -10.35 -13.44
C ALA A 107 5.00 -10.32 -11.99
N VAL A 108 6.28 -10.62 -11.76
CA VAL A 108 6.85 -10.59 -10.40
C VAL A 108 6.96 -9.17 -9.85
N PHE A 109 7.28 -8.18 -10.68
CA PHE A 109 7.30 -6.77 -10.26
C PHE A 109 5.88 -6.24 -10.09
N TRP A 110 4.93 -6.69 -10.91
CA TRP A 110 3.50 -6.42 -10.70
C TRP A 110 3.00 -6.98 -9.38
N ALA A 111 3.37 -8.21 -9.01
CA ALA A 111 3.01 -8.76 -7.72
C ALA A 111 3.50 -7.91 -6.54
N ALA A 112 4.65 -7.24 -6.70
CA ALA A 112 5.17 -6.29 -5.72
C ALA A 112 4.45 -4.93 -5.74
N HIS A 113 3.79 -4.54 -6.83
CA HIS A 113 3.25 -3.20 -7.04
C HIS A 113 1.71 -3.12 -7.03
N VAL A 114 1.03 -4.18 -7.44
CA VAL A 114 -0.43 -4.32 -7.58
C VAL A 114 -1.23 -3.81 -6.39
N VAL A 115 -0.68 -3.95 -5.17
CA VAL A 115 -1.30 -3.43 -3.94
C VAL A 115 -1.71 -1.97 -4.13
N HIS A 116 -0.89 -1.16 -4.76
CA HIS A 116 -1.16 0.25 -5.05
C HIS A 116 -2.39 0.47 -5.95
N HIS A 117 -2.61 -0.43 -6.91
CA HIS A 117 -3.70 -0.36 -7.89
C HIS A 117 -5.00 -1.05 -7.45
N GLN A 118 -4.98 -1.85 -6.39
CA GLN A 118 -6.13 -2.67 -5.97
C GLN A 118 -7.36 -1.86 -5.49
N SER A 119 -7.21 -0.59 -5.13
CA SER A 119 -8.34 0.22 -4.67
C SER A 119 -9.27 0.55 -5.84
N GLU A 120 -10.57 0.37 -5.62
CA GLU A 120 -11.64 0.69 -6.58
C GLU A 120 -12.18 2.13 -6.38
N ARG A 121 -11.48 2.92 -5.55
CA ARG A 121 -11.75 4.33 -5.28
C ARG A 121 -10.47 5.13 -5.38
N TYR A 122 -10.51 6.31 -5.99
CA TYR A 122 -9.32 7.09 -6.21
C TYR A 122 -9.36 8.42 -5.45
N ASN A 123 -8.52 8.52 -4.42
CA ASN A 123 -8.41 9.68 -3.54
C ASN A 123 -7.05 9.66 -2.83
N LEU A 124 -6.76 10.66 -1.99
CA LEU A 124 -5.43 10.81 -1.37
C LEU A 124 -5.05 9.64 -0.44
N THR A 125 -6.00 8.82 0.02
CA THR A 125 -5.66 7.59 0.76
C THR A 125 -5.07 6.51 -0.15
N THR A 126 -5.39 6.51 -1.45
CA THR A 126 -4.81 5.62 -2.46
C THR A 126 -3.30 5.83 -2.58
N ALA A 127 -2.80 7.08 -2.45
CA ALA A 127 -1.37 7.37 -2.39
C ALA A 127 -0.65 6.60 -1.27
N LEU A 128 -1.35 6.36 -0.16
CA LEU A 128 -0.82 5.69 1.02
C LEU A 128 -1.07 4.17 0.98
N ARG A 129 -1.74 3.64 -0.04
CA ARG A 129 -1.91 2.20 -0.27
C ARG A 129 -0.62 1.60 -0.82
N GLN A 130 0.35 1.37 0.06
CA GLN A 130 1.69 0.90 -0.31
C GLN A 130 1.86 -0.60 -0.07
N THR A 131 2.66 -1.24 -0.91
CA THR A 131 3.02 -2.66 -0.80
C THR A 131 3.94 -2.93 0.39
N GLY A 132 3.79 -4.10 1.01
CA GLY A 132 4.75 -4.65 1.98
C GLY A 132 5.88 -5.46 1.34
N THR A 133 5.82 -5.75 0.03
CA THR A 133 6.74 -6.69 -0.64
C THR A 133 7.75 -6.01 -1.58
N GLY A 134 7.71 -4.68 -1.72
CA GLY A 134 8.62 -3.94 -2.59
C GLY A 134 10.12 -4.15 -2.29
N PHE A 135 10.47 -4.45 -1.03
CA PHE A 135 11.86 -4.69 -0.62
C PHE A 135 12.52 -5.88 -1.32
N LEU A 136 11.74 -6.80 -1.89
CA LEU A 136 12.28 -8.00 -2.54
C LEU A 136 13.14 -7.64 -3.75
N LEU A 137 12.65 -6.75 -4.62
CA LEU A 137 13.27 -6.50 -5.92
C LEU A 137 13.37 -5.02 -6.32
N THR A 138 12.66 -4.07 -5.69
CA THR A 138 12.66 -2.67 -6.14
C THR A 138 14.03 -1.99 -6.05
N TRP A 139 14.85 -2.35 -5.06
CA TRP A 139 16.16 -1.72 -4.81
C TRP A 139 17.15 -1.89 -5.97
N VAL A 140 17.00 -2.93 -6.80
CA VAL A 140 17.93 -3.22 -7.91
C VAL A 140 17.94 -2.11 -8.96
N PHE A 141 16.79 -1.44 -9.16
CA PHE A 141 16.64 -0.38 -10.16
C PHE A 141 17.42 0.88 -9.79
N TYR A 142 17.75 1.08 -8.52
CA TYR A 142 18.44 2.27 -8.03
C TYR A 142 19.95 2.09 -7.86
N LEU A 143 20.46 0.85 -7.98
CA LEU A 143 21.90 0.57 -7.94
C LEU A 143 22.74 1.33 -8.97
N PRO A 144 22.26 1.64 -10.19
CA PRO A 144 23.01 2.47 -11.13
C PRO A 144 23.46 3.81 -10.51
N MET A 145 22.63 4.47 -9.69
CA MET A 145 23.04 5.69 -8.98
C MET A 145 24.19 5.45 -8.00
N ALA A 146 24.14 4.34 -7.26
CA ALA A 146 25.22 3.97 -6.34
C ALA A 146 26.54 3.74 -7.09
N LEU A 147 26.49 3.00 -8.20
CA LEU A 147 27.66 2.69 -9.03
C LEU A 147 28.23 3.93 -9.72
N LEU A 148 27.40 4.93 -10.01
CA LEU A 148 27.85 6.22 -10.56
C LEU A 148 28.34 7.21 -9.49
N GLY A 149 28.31 6.83 -8.21
CA GLY A 149 28.91 7.59 -7.12
C GLY A 149 27.99 8.60 -6.44
N TRP A 150 26.66 8.52 -6.59
CA TRP A 150 25.75 9.40 -5.84
C TRP A 150 25.79 9.09 -4.34
N PRO A 151 26.08 10.08 -3.48
CA PRO A 151 26.14 9.88 -2.03
C PRO A 151 24.81 9.39 -1.47
N VAL A 152 24.88 8.48 -0.48
CA VAL A 152 23.69 7.86 0.15
C VAL A 152 22.70 8.89 0.68
N GLN A 153 23.19 9.99 1.26
CA GLN A 153 22.36 11.08 1.77
C GLN A 153 21.59 11.82 0.66
N VAL A 154 22.21 12.02 -0.51
CA VAL A 154 21.58 12.64 -1.67
C VAL A 154 20.50 11.71 -2.21
N PHE A 155 20.82 10.43 -2.38
CA PHE A 155 19.87 9.39 -2.78
C PHE A 155 18.65 9.32 -1.86
N ALA A 156 18.86 9.22 -0.55
CA ALA A 156 17.78 9.08 0.43
C ALA A 156 16.83 10.29 0.45
N VAL A 157 17.37 11.52 0.33
CA VAL A 157 16.55 12.73 0.29
C VAL A 157 15.81 12.87 -1.05
N ILE A 158 16.45 12.55 -2.18
CA ILE A 158 15.81 12.55 -3.50
C ILE A 158 14.68 11.53 -3.58
N ALA A 159 14.91 10.31 -3.08
CA ALA A 159 13.88 9.27 -2.98
C ALA A 159 12.66 9.76 -2.18
N LEU A 160 12.91 10.55 -1.13
CA LEU A 160 11.84 11.14 -0.34
C LEU A 160 11.14 12.29 -1.07
N ILE A 161 11.85 13.14 -1.82
CA ILE A 161 11.25 14.19 -2.65
C ILE A 161 10.29 13.58 -3.68
N ASP A 162 10.75 12.52 -4.36
CA ASP A 162 9.93 11.78 -5.33
C ASP A 162 8.68 11.18 -4.68
N LEU A 163 8.84 10.45 -3.57
CA LEU A 163 7.72 9.91 -2.80
C LEU A 163 6.70 10.98 -2.38
N LEU A 164 7.18 12.11 -1.87
CA LEU A 164 6.31 13.22 -1.43
C LEU A 164 5.58 13.88 -2.60
N TYR A 165 6.24 14.03 -3.74
CA TYR A 165 5.61 14.54 -4.95
C TYR A 165 4.45 13.64 -5.40
N GLN A 166 4.64 12.32 -5.36
CA GLN A 166 3.62 11.37 -5.81
C GLN A 166 2.37 11.33 -4.92
N PHE A 167 2.36 11.97 -3.74
CA PHE A 167 1.17 12.00 -2.89
C PHE A 167 -0.01 12.76 -3.54
N TRP A 168 0.23 13.99 -4.02
CA TRP A 168 -0.87 14.90 -4.41
C TRP A 168 -1.54 14.54 -5.73
N VAL A 169 -0.89 13.72 -6.58
CA VAL A 169 -1.45 13.25 -7.86
C VAL A 169 -2.59 12.23 -7.68
N HIS A 170 -2.84 11.79 -6.45
CA HIS A 170 -3.91 10.84 -6.11
C HIS A 170 -5.22 11.54 -5.78
N THR A 171 -5.84 12.20 -6.75
CA THR A 171 -7.12 12.88 -6.51
C THR A 171 -8.01 12.93 -7.74
N GLU A 172 -9.31 12.82 -7.53
CA GLU A 172 -10.35 13.12 -8.52
C GLU A 172 -10.83 14.59 -8.45
N GLN A 173 -10.33 15.38 -7.49
CA GLN A 173 -10.82 16.75 -7.25
C GLN A 173 -10.14 17.80 -8.14
N VAL A 174 -9.03 17.44 -8.80
CA VAL A 174 -8.27 18.31 -9.70
C VAL A 174 -8.39 17.77 -11.13
N GLY A 175 -8.94 18.58 -12.04
CA GLY A 175 -9.09 18.21 -13.45
C GLY A 175 -7.77 18.24 -14.22
N LYS A 176 -7.85 18.33 -15.55
CA LYS A 176 -6.70 18.53 -16.43
C LYS A 176 -6.09 19.92 -16.19
N LEU A 177 -4.76 20.00 -16.15
CA LEU A 177 -3.98 21.22 -15.90
C LEU A 177 -3.28 21.74 -17.18
N GLY A 178 -3.58 21.16 -18.34
CA GLY A 178 -3.17 21.68 -19.64
C GLY A 178 -1.69 21.44 -19.92
N TRP A 179 -0.87 22.49 -19.88
CA TRP A 179 0.57 22.35 -20.15
C TRP A 179 1.28 21.51 -19.07
N PHE A 180 0.80 21.56 -17.83
CA PHE A 180 1.39 20.84 -16.70
C PHE A 180 1.33 19.33 -16.93
N ASP A 181 0.18 18.80 -17.37
CA ASP A 181 -0.06 17.38 -17.70
C ASP A 181 0.87 16.83 -18.80
N ARG A 182 1.63 17.71 -19.46
CA ARG A 182 2.55 17.37 -20.55
C ARG A 182 4.01 17.37 -20.13
N VAL A 183 4.33 17.92 -18.96
CA VAL A 183 5.70 18.04 -18.43
C VAL A 183 5.85 17.28 -17.12
N PHE A 184 4.90 17.47 -16.22
CA PHE A 184 4.88 16.89 -14.88
C PHE A 184 3.77 15.85 -14.77
N CYS A 185 3.96 14.85 -13.93
CA CYS A 185 2.91 13.90 -13.60
C CYS A 185 1.84 14.64 -12.80
N SER A 186 0.64 14.74 -13.37
CA SER A 186 -0.50 15.41 -12.75
C SER A 186 -1.54 14.40 -12.26
N PRO A 187 -2.54 14.86 -11.47
CA PRO A 187 -3.68 14.05 -11.12
C PRO A 187 -4.38 13.42 -12.32
N SER A 188 -4.45 14.11 -13.46
CA SER A 188 -5.06 13.55 -14.67
C SER A 188 -4.21 12.41 -15.26
N ASN A 189 -2.89 12.60 -15.35
CA ASN A 189 -2.00 11.55 -15.83
C ASN A 189 -2.08 10.30 -14.95
N HIS A 190 -2.10 10.50 -13.62
CA HIS A 190 -2.07 9.41 -12.66
C HIS A 190 -3.43 8.71 -12.50
N ARG A 191 -4.57 9.43 -12.62
CA ARG A 191 -5.89 8.78 -12.74
C ARG A 191 -5.95 7.83 -13.93
N ALA A 192 -5.49 8.29 -15.10
CA ALA A 192 -5.40 7.45 -16.29
C ALA A 192 -4.49 6.24 -16.02
N HIS A 193 -3.33 6.44 -15.38
CA HIS A 193 -2.43 5.34 -15.01
C HIS A 193 -3.09 4.26 -14.12
N HIS A 194 -3.91 4.68 -13.15
CA HIS A 194 -4.61 3.76 -12.24
C HIS A 194 -5.84 3.08 -12.85
N ALA A 195 -6.20 3.39 -14.09
CA ALA A 195 -7.43 2.94 -14.69
C ALA A 195 -7.30 1.54 -15.31
N VAL A 196 -8.39 0.77 -15.28
CA VAL A 196 -8.49 -0.57 -15.91
C VAL A 196 -9.06 -0.54 -17.32
N ASN A 197 -9.53 0.64 -17.79
CA ASN A 197 -10.03 0.82 -19.16
C ASN A 197 -8.92 0.45 -20.16
N GLU A 198 -9.32 -0.14 -21.29
CA GLU A 198 -8.37 -0.70 -22.25
C GLU A 198 -7.36 0.32 -22.80
N ARG A 199 -7.80 1.55 -23.07
CA ARG A 199 -6.94 2.64 -23.55
C ARG A 199 -5.87 3.08 -22.56
N TYR A 200 -6.10 2.88 -21.27
CA TYR A 200 -5.25 3.39 -20.20
C TYR A 200 -4.24 2.37 -19.68
N LEU A 201 -4.43 1.08 -19.99
CA LEU A 201 -3.52 0.04 -19.57
C LEU A 201 -2.08 0.29 -20.03
N ASP A 202 -1.13 0.05 -19.13
CA ASP A 202 0.31 0.13 -19.43
C ASP A 202 0.73 1.53 -19.96
N ARG A 203 0.16 2.60 -19.38
CA ARG A 203 0.45 4.00 -19.73
C ARG A 203 0.84 4.84 -18.51
N ASN A 204 1.49 5.98 -18.75
CA ASN A 204 1.78 7.04 -17.78
C ASN A 204 2.54 6.58 -16.53
N TYR A 205 3.77 6.09 -16.70
CA TYR A 205 4.61 5.56 -15.61
C TYR A 205 5.44 6.61 -14.85
N GLY A 206 5.52 7.86 -15.32
CA GLY A 206 6.34 8.91 -14.71
C GLY A 206 5.95 9.23 -13.26
N GLY A 207 6.94 9.44 -12.40
CA GLY A 207 6.76 9.79 -10.99
C GLY A 207 6.55 11.28 -10.80
N ILE A 208 7.60 12.07 -11.03
CA ILE A 208 7.55 13.53 -11.06
C ILE A 208 7.34 14.04 -12.49
N LEU A 209 8.13 13.56 -13.45
CA LEU A 209 8.07 14.03 -14.83
C LEU A 209 7.33 13.02 -15.71
N ILE A 210 6.34 13.51 -16.47
CA ILE A 210 5.65 12.70 -17.48
C ILE A 210 6.41 12.69 -18.82
N VAL A 211 7.51 13.42 -18.92
CA VAL A 211 8.34 13.51 -20.13
C VAL A 211 8.90 12.15 -20.55
N TRP A 212 9.21 11.26 -19.60
CA TRP A 212 9.70 9.92 -19.90
C TRP A 212 8.67 9.11 -20.69
N ASP A 213 7.39 9.20 -20.32
CA ASP A 213 6.30 8.57 -21.07
C ASP A 213 6.18 9.08 -22.49
N ARG A 214 6.47 10.35 -22.73
CA ARG A 214 6.50 10.92 -24.09
C ARG A 214 7.68 10.39 -24.89
N LEU A 215 8.87 10.40 -24.28
CA LEU A 215 10.11 9.93 -24.92
C LEU A 215 10.03 8.44 -25.29
N PHE A 216 9.40 7.62 -24.44
CA PHE A 216 9.32 6.17 -24.62
C PHE A 216 7.96 5.66 -25.13
N GLY A 217 7.07 6.56 -25.55
CA GLY A 217 5.81 6.21 -26.23
C GLY A 217 4.76 5.53 -25.33
N THR A 218 4.74 5.85 -24.04
CA THR A 218 3.80 5.32 -23.05
C THR A 218 2.82 6.38 -22.51
N PHE A 219 2.87 7.61 -23.02
CA PHE A 219 1.96 8.69 -22.62
C PHE A 219 0.55 8.49 -23.18
N ILE A 220 -0.46 8.72 -22.35
CA ILE A 220 -1.86 8.87 -22.74
C ILE A 220 -2.50 10.04 -21.98
N GLU A 221 -3.31 10.85 -22.67
CA GLU A 221 -4.08 11.92 -22.05
C GLU A 221 -5.44 11.37 -21.61
N GLU A 222 -5.95 11.76 -20.44
CA GLU A 222 -7.29 11.38 -19.94
C GLU A 222 -8.39 11.92 -20.88
N ASP A 223 -9.41 11.11 -21.14
CA ASP A 223 -10.51 11.40 -22.05
C ASP A 223 -11.81 11.39 -21.27
N ASP A 224 -12.55 12.49 -21.37
CA ASP A 224 -13.77 12.69 -20.61
C ASP A 224 -14.92 11.82 -21.15
N THR A 225 -14.77 11.26 -22.37
CA THR A 225 -15.73 10.32 -22.97
C THR A 225 -15.51 8.86 -22.54
N ASP A 226 -14.32 8.53 -22.00
CA ASP A 226 -14.00 7.24 -21.39
C ASP A 226 -13.34 7.49 -20.02
N PRO A 227 -14.12 7.86 -19.00
CA PRO A 227 -13.60 8.22 -17.69
C PRO A 227 -12.90 7.03 -17.00
N PRO A 228 -11.83 7.28 -16.22
CA PRO A 228 -11.12 6.23 -15.49
C PRO A 228 -12.02 5.38 -14.59
N VAL A 229 -11.93 4.06 -14.74
CA VAL A 229 -12.47 3.05 -13.82
C VAL A 229 -11.29 2.44 -13.06
N TYR A 230 -11.37 2.36 -11.73
CA TYR A 230 -10.24 1.95 -10.89
C TYR A 230 -10.34 0.51 -10.39
N GLY A 231 -9.24 0.00 -9.86
CA GLY A 231 -9.08 -1.35 -9.35
C GLY A 231 -8.07 -2.14 -10.19
N THR A 232 -8.27 -3.45 -10.27
CA THR A 232 -7.43 -4.33 -11.08
C THR A 232 -8.30 -5.24 -11.94
N ARG A 233 -7.74 -5.74 -13.06
CA ARG A 233 -8.47 -6.66 -13.96
C ARG A 233 -8.77 -8.04 -13.36
N SER A 234 -8.15 -8.35 -12.22
CA SER A 234 -8.51 -9.45 -11.34
C SER A 234 -8.78 -8.87 -9.95
N PRO A 235 -10.00 -8.35 -9.69
CA PRO A 235 -10.31 -7.61 -8.48
C PRO A 235 -9.96 -8.41 -7.21
N LEU A 236 -9.35 -7.73 -6.23
CA LEU A 236 -8.88 -8.36 -4.99
C LEU A 236 -10.02 -9.03 -4.19
N GLN A 237 -11.20 -8.40 -4.19
CA GLN A 237 -12.40 -8.85 -3.44
C GLN A 237 -12.12 -9.22 -1.97
N SER A 238 -11.25 -8.45 -1.31
CA SER A 238 -10.90 -8.66 0.10
C SER A 238 -10.35 -7.39 0.74
N TRP A 239 -10.61 -7.24 2.04
CA TRP A 239 -9.99 -6.25 2.92
C TRP A 239 -8.88 -6.83 3.79
N ASN A 240 -8.45 -8.08 3.55
CA ASN A 240 -7.32 -8.68 4.25
C ASN A 240 -6.00 -8.10 3.71
N PRO A 241 -5.23 -7.35 4.52
CA PRO A 241 -4.00 -6.70 4.06
C PRO A 241 -2.87 -7.69 3.74
N LEU A 242 -2.88 -8.88 4.36
CA LEU A 242 -1.92 -9.95 4.07
C LEU A 242 -2.23 -10.58 2.72
N TRP A 243 -3.51 -10.87 2.47
CA TRP A 243 -3.96 -11.43 1.19
C TRP A 243 -3.73 -10.45 0.04
N ALA A 244 -3.99 -9.16 0.25
CA ALA A 244 -3.69 -8.09 -0.71
C ALA A 244 -2.25 -8.13 -1.23
N ASN A 245 -1.28 -8.47 -0.37
CA ASN A 245 0.13 -8.60 -0.73
C ASN A 245 0.51 -9.98 -1.29
N ALA A 246 -0.29 -11.02 -1.06
CA ALA A 246 0.06 -12.40 -1.36
C ALA A 246 -0.64 -12.98 -2.60
N GLU A 247 -1.83 -12.48 -2.95
CA GLU A 247 -2.72 -13.11 -3.93
C GLU A 247 -2.09 -13.25 -5.33
N VAL A 248 -1.37 -12.22 -5.81
CA VAL A 248 -0.73 -12.30 -7.13
C VAL A 248 0.44 -13.29 -7.10
N TYR A 249 1.28 -13.25 -6.06
CA TYR A 249 2.36 -14.23 -5.90
C TYR A 249 1.82 -15.67 -5.84
N TRP A 250 0.71 -15.87 -5.13
CA TRP A 250 0.03 -17.15 -5.06
C TRP A 250 -0.52 -17.60 -6.42
N ALA A 251 -1.15 -16.71 -7.17
CA ALA A 251 -1.64 -17.00 -8.51
C ALA A 251 -0.50 -17.39 -9.46
N LEU A 252 0.63 -16.67 -9.42
CA LEU A 252 1.83 -16.99 -10.21
C LEU A 252 2.44 -18.33 -9.79
N ALA A 253 2.54 -18.60 -8.48
CA ALA A 253 3.03 -19.88 -7.97
C ALA A 253 2.14 -21.05 -8.41
N LYS A 254 0.82 -20.89 -8.38
CA LYS A 254 -0.13 -21.89 -8.88
C LYS A 254 0.02 -22.12 -10.38
N ASP A 255 0.09 -21.07 -11.18
CA ASP A 255 0.27 -21.21 -12.63
C ASP A 255 1.61 -21.87 -12.97
N ALA A 256 2.69 -21.53 -12.25
CA ALA A 256 3.99 -22.19 -12.37
C ALA A 256 3.96 -23.67 -11.92
N ALA A 257 3.26 -23.99 -10.84
CA ALA A 257 3.13 -25.36 -10.36
C ALA A 257 2.39 -26.25 -11.38
N HIS A 258 1.31 -25.74 -11.97
CA HIS A 258 0.49 -26.47 -12.94
C HIS A 258 1.11 -26.60 -14.33
N ALA A 259 2.02 -25.71 -14.72
CA ALA A 259 2.64 -25.74 -16.04
C ALA A 259 3.44 -27.04 -16.25
N GLU A 260 3.23 -27.70 -17.37
CA GLU A 260 3.91 -28.96 -17.70
C GLU A 260 5.38 -28.73 -18.07
N ARG A 261 5.68 -27.63 -18.78
CA ARG A 261 7.03 -27.31 -19.22
C ARG A 261 7.78 -26.52 -18.15
N TRP A 262 8.99 -26.97 -17.80
CA TRP A 262 9.84 -26.27 -16.82
C TRP A 262 10.12 -24.80 -17.19
N ARG A 263 10.23 -24.49 -18.49
CA ARG A 263 10.43 -23.12 -18.98
C ARG A 263 9.25 -22.23 -18.64
N ASP A 264 8.04 -22.76 -18.77
CA ASP A 264 6.81 -22.03 -18.48
C ASP A 264 6.66 -21.77 -16.98
N LYS A 265 7.16 -22.69 -16.14
CA LYS A 265 7.26 -22.46 -14.68
C LYS A 265 8.05 -21.21 -14.32
N LEU A 266 9.11 -20.89 -15.09
CA LEU A 266 9.90 -19.67 -14.92
C LEU A 266 9.27 -18.47 -15.65
N GLN A 267 8.76 -18.67 -16.86
CA GLN A 267 8.18 -17.59 -17.66
C GLN A 267 6.96 -16.94 -17.01
N VAL A 268 6.17 -17.68 -16.21
CA VAL A 268 5.02 -17.11 -15.47
C VAL A 268 5.44 -15.88 -14.64
N TRP A 269 6.65 -15.88 -14.08
CA TRP A 269 7.15 -14.77 -13.25
C TRP A 269 7.69 -13.59 -14.05
N LEU A 270 8.18 -13.85 -15.28
CA LEU A 270 8.95 -12.88 -16.07
C LEU A 270 8.17 -12.31 -17.26
N ARG A 271 7.09 -12.98 -17.69
CA ARG A 271 6.20 -12.50 -18.74
C ARG A 271 5.28 -11.38 -18.21
N PRO A 272 4.61 -10.63 -19.11
CA PRO A 272 3.66 -9.61 -18.71
C PRO A 272 2.54 -10.15 -17.80
N PRO A 273 2.02 -9.34 -16.87
CA PRO A 273 0.88 -9.70 -16.04
C PRO A 273 -0.28 -10.21 -16.91
N GLY A 274 -0.90 -11.31 -16.48
CA GLY A 274 -1.99 -11.96 -17.21
C GLY A 274 -1.55 -13.01 -18.24
N TRP A 275 -0.27 -13.08 -18.62
CA TRP A 275 0.23 -14.20 -19.42
C TRP A 275 0.14 -15.51 -18.64
N ARG A 276 -0.31 -16.58 -19.29
CA ARG A 276 -0.37 -17.93 -18.72
C ARG A 276 0.08 -18.96 -19.75
N PRO A 277 0.70 -20.07 -19.33
CA PRO A 277 1.02 -21.19 -20.20
C PRO A 277 -0.26 -21.75 -20.85
N ALA A 278 -0.19 -22.16 -22.11
CA ALA A 278 -1.38 -22.58 -22.87
C ALA A 278 -2.08 -23.80 -22.27
N ASP A 279 -1.31 -24.76 -21.75
CA ASP A 279 -1.80 -25.94 -21.03
C ASP A 279 -2.55 -25.54 -19.75
N VAL A 280 -1.97 -24.62 -18.97
CA VAL A 280 -2.58 -24.12 -17.74
C VAL A 280 -3.86 -23.32 -18.04
N ALA A 281 -3.84 -22.47 -19.07
CA ALA A 281 -5.00 -21.69 -19.49
C ALA A 281 -6.15 -22.58 -19.98
N ALA A 282 -5.85 -23.67 -20.69
CA ALA A 282 -6.85 -24.64 -21.16
C ALA A 282 -7.45 -25.48 -20.03
N ARG A 283 -6.62 -25.96 -19.09
CA ARG A 283 -7.05 -26.81 -17.97
C ARG A 283 -7.70 -26.04 -16.83
N PHE A 284 -7.29 -24.79 -16.62
CA PHE A 284 -7.74 -23.94 -15.52
C PHE A 284 -8.11 -22.54 -16.03
N PRO A 285 -9.17 -22.40 -16.84
CA PRO A 285 -9.56 -21.12 -17.42
C PRO A 285 -9.90 -20.09 -16.33
N LYS A 286 -9.53 -18.82 -16.56
CA LYS A 286 -9.93 -17.67 -15.73
C LYS A 286 -11.12 -16.96 -16.39
N PRO A 287 -12.06 -16.39 -15.61
CA PRO A 287 -13.14 -15.59 -16.18
C PRO A 287 -12.59 -14.38 -16.94
N ALA A 288 -13.31 -13.96 -17.97
CA ALA A 288 -13.00 -12.72 -18.67
C ALA A 288 -13.15 -11.51 -17.73
N PHE A 289 -12.33 -10.48 -17.96
CA PHE A 289 -12.45 -9.22 -17.23
C PHE A 289 -13.77 -8.51 -17.62
N ASP A 290 -14.50 -8.06 -16.61
CA ASP A 290 -15.71 -7.25 -16.76
C ASP A 290 -15.46 -5.88 -16.11
N ILE A 291 -15.41 -4.83 -16.93
CA ILE A 291 -15.22 -3.45 -16.46
C ILE A 291 -16.43 -2.93 -15.68
N ALA A 292 -17.61 -3.54 -15.87
CA ALA A 292 -18.83 -3.20 -15.16
C ALA A 292 -18.99 -3.96 -13.83
N HIS A 293 -17.96 -4.70 -13.39
CA HIS A 293 -17.99 -5.41 -12.12
C HIS A 293 -18.34 -4.48 -10.95
N ALA A 294 -19.21 -4.97 -10.06
CA ALA A 294 -19.60 -4.21 -8.87
C ALA A 294 -18.43 -4.12 -7.88
N ALA A 295 -18.04 -2.90 -7.54
CA ALA A 295 -16.99 -2.66 -6.56
C ALA A 295 -17.26 -3.39 -5.22
N PHE A 296 -16.24 -4.05 -4.67
CA PHE A 296 -16.29 -4.83 -3.44
C PHE A 296 -16.65 -3.94 -2.25
N ASP A 297 -17.87 -4.10 -1.73
CA ASP A 297 -18.34 -3.38 -0.53
C ASP A 297 -19.40 -4.20 0.21
N PRO A 298 -18.93 -5.18 1.01
CA PRO A 298 -19.83 -5.95 1.86
C PRO A 298 -20.70 -5.03 2.73
N PRO A 299 -22.01 -5.29 2.84
CA PRO A 299 -22.90 -4.44 3.62
C PRO A 299 -22.54 -4.53 5.12
N LEU A 300 -22.33 -3.38 5.76
CA LEU A 300 -21.99 -3.27 7.18
C LEU A 300 -23.01 -2.40 7.92
N SER A 301 -23.31 -2.77 9.17
CA SER A 301 -24.09 -1.92 10.06
C SER A 301 -23.33 -0.61 10.36
N ARG A 302 -24.06 0.48 10.60
CA ARG A 302 -23.45 1.77 10.97
C ARG A 302 -22.56 1.65 12.22
N MET A 303 -22.97 0.82 13.17
CA MET A 303 -22.25 0.59 14.42
C MET A 303 -20.94 -0.17 14.19
N LEU A 304 -20.94 -1.22 13.35
CA LEU A 304 -19.72 -1.95 13.00
C LEU A 304 -18.75 -1.08 12.21
N ARG A 305 -19.25 -0.25 11.30
CA ARG A 305 -18.43 0.72 10.56
C ARG A 305 -17.77 1.75 11.49
N ALA A 306 -18.52 2.32 12.42
CA ALA A 306 -18.00 3.26 13.41
C ALA A 306 -16.96 2.59 14.33
N TYR A 307 -17.22 1.36 14.76
CA TYR A 307 -16.29 0.57 15.55
C TYR A 307 -14.96 0.33 14.81
N CYS A 308 -15.01 -0.11 13.56
CA CYS A 308 -13.81 -0.35 12.75
C CYS A 308 -13.00 0.93 12.55
N LEU A 309 -13.67 2.07 12.33
CA LEU A 309 -13.01 3.37 12.21
C LEU A 309 -12.28 3.76 13.50
N LEU A 310 -12.93 3.60 14.66
CA LEU A 310 -12.33 3.91 15.96
C LEU A 310 -11.13 3.00 16.25
N GLN A 311 -11.29 1.68 16.05
CA GLN A 311 -10.20 0.72 16.23
C GLN A 311 -9.04 0.98 15.27
N PHE A 312 -9.33 1.38 14.04
CA PHE A 312 -8.29 1.74 13.08
C PHE A 312 -7.52 2.99 13.52
N ALA A 313 -8.20 4.02 14.04
CA ALA A 313 -7.54 5.19 14.59
C ALA A 313 -6.60 4.82 15.76
N LEU A 314 -7.02 3.91 16.64
CA LEU A 314 -6.16 3.37 17.71
C LEU A 314 -4.94 2.63 17.14
N LEU A 315 -5.14 1.77 16.13
CA LEU A 315 -4.03 1.08 15.46
C LEU A 315 -3.06 2.06 14.79
N LEU A 316 -3.53 3.14 14.17
CA LEU A 316 -2.67 4.18 13.62
C LEU A 316 -1.83 4.86 14.70
N LEU A 317 -2.43 5.22 15.84
CA LEU A 317 -1.68 5.78 16.99
C LEU A 317 -0.62 4.80 17.49
N MET A 318 -0.98 3.52 17.64
CA MET A 318 -0.06 2.46 18.05
C MET A 318 1.04 2.22 17.00
N GLY A 319 0.72 2.36 15.71
CA GLY A 319 1.66 2.26 14.60
C GLY A 319 2.68 3.40 14.60
N MET A 320 2.23 4.64 14.78
CA MET A 320 3.13 5.79 14.93
C MET A 320 4.04 5.64 16.16
N HIS A 321 3.48 5.17 17.28
CA HIS A 321 4.25 4.86 18.47
C HIS A 321 5.30 3.77 18.22
N PHE A 322 4.93 2.69 17.53
CA PHE A 322 5.86 1.64 17.11
C PHE A 322 6.99 2.19 16.23
N LEU A 323 6.69 2.99 15.20
CA LEU A 323 7.70 3.54 14.29
C LEU A 323 8.72 4.43 15.03
N GLY A 324 8.28 5.21 16.01
CA GLY A 324 9.16 6.05 16.83
C GLY A 324 10.02 5.27 17.84
N LEU A 325 9.53 4.12 18.31
CA LEU A 325 10.22 3.28 19.28
C LEU A 325 11.06 2.17 18.67
N ALA A 326 10.71 1.66 17.50
CA ALA A 326 11.31 0.46 16.93
C ALA A 326 12.85 0.48 16.89
N PRO A 327 13.54 1.59 16.56
CA PRO A 327 15.00 1.65 16.58
C PRO A 327 15.62 1.47 17.98
N LYS A 328 14.84 1.63 19.05
CA LYS A 328 15.27 1.54 20.45
C LYS A 328 14.87 0.22 21.11
N LEU A 329 14.00 -0.55 20.47
CA LEU A 329 13.52 -1.83 21.00
C LEU A 329 14.50 -2.96 20.68
N ALA A 330 14.59 -3.93 21.59
CA ALA A 330 15.18 -5.21 21.24
C ALA A 330 14.39 -5.88 20.11
N TRP A 331 15.07 -6.50 19.15
CA TRP A 331 14.44 -7.11 17.97
C TRP A 331 13.24 -8.02 18.28
N PRO A 332 13.26 -8.90 19.29
CA PRO A 332 12.08 -9.72 19.62
C PRO A 332 10.86 -8.89 20.04
N MET A 333 11.07 -7.78 20.76
CA MET A 333 9.98 -6.89 21.19
C MET A 333 9.45 -6.07 20.01
N ALA A 334 10.34 -5.58 19.14
CA ALA A 334 9.93 -4.91 17.91
C ALA A 334 9.10 -5.84 17.02
N LEU A 335 9.54 -7.09 16.84
CA LEU A 335 8.81 -8.10 16.07
C LEU A 335 7.46 -8.43 16.70
N ALA A 336 7.39 -8.65 18.01
CA ALA A 336 6.12 -8.91 18.70
C ALA A 336 5.12 -7.75 18.53
N TYR A 337 5.58 -6.51 18.62
CA TYR A 337 4.74 -5.33 18.40
C TYR A 337 4.28 -5.23 16.94
N ALA A 338 5.19 -5.44 15.99
CA ALA A 338 4.85 -5.47 14.58
C ALA A 338 3.78 -6.52 14.27
N LEU A 339 3.95 -7.75 14.76
CA LEU A 339 2.98 -8.84 14.59
C LEU A 339 1.62 -8.51 15.22
N TRP A 340 1.61 -7.85 16.38
CA TRP A 340 0.37 -7.38 17.01
C TRP A 340 -0.38 -6.38 16.13
N LEU A 341 0.33 -5.41 15.55
CA LEU A 341 -0.25 -4.41 14.67
C LEU A 341 -0.77 -5.05 13.38
N VAL A 342 0.00 -5.95 12.77
CA VAL A 342 -0.41 -6.71 11.58
C VAL A 342 -1.64 -7.56 11.86
N PHE A 343 -1.68 -8.24 13.00
CA PHE A 343 -2.85 -8.99 13.45
C PHE A 343 -4.07 -8.07 13.61
N GLY A 344 -3.90 -6.88 14.18
CA GLY A 344 -4.98 -5.89 14.26
C GLY A 344 -5.52 -5.46 12.89
N LEU A 345 -4.65 -5.18 11.93
CA LEU A 345 -5.06 -4.83 10.57
C LEU A 345 -5.79 -6.00 9.88
N TYR A 346 -5.33 -7.23 10.09
CA TYR A 346 -6.01 -8.44 9.61
C TYR A 346 -7.42 -8.59 10.19
N VAL A 347 -7.56 -8.46 11.52
CA VAL A 347 -8.85 -8.57 12.21
C VAL A 347 -9.83 -7.48 11.74
N LEU A 348 -9.36 -6.24 11.59
CA LEU A 348 -10.20 -5.16 11.04
C LEU A 348 -10.63 -5.42 9.60
N GLY A 349 -9.73 -5.93 8.75
CA GLY A 349 -10.09 -6.36 7.40
C GLY A 349 -11.21 -7.41 7.41
N ALA A 350 -11.09 -8.43 8.27
CA ALA A 350 -12.10 -9.47 8.40
C ALA A 350 -13.44 -8.95 8.96
N LEU A 351 -13.42 -7.97 9.88
CA LEU A 351 -14.63 -7.29 10.37
C LEU A 351 -15.29 -6.43 9.28
N LEU A 352 -14.50 -5.72 8.47
CA LEU A 352 -14.98 -4.92 7.33
C LEU A 352 -15.58 -5.78 6.20
N GLU A 353 -15.22 -7.06 6.15
CA GLU A 353 -15.88 -8.04 5.28
C GLU A 353 -17.14 -8.67 5.90
N GLY A 354 -17.45 -8.35 7.16
CA GLY A 354 -18.60 -8.95 7.84
C GLY A 354 -18.40 -10.43 8.16
N ARG A 355 -17.18 -10.88 8.50
CA ARG A 355 -16.92 -12.26 8.93
C ARG A 355 -17.23 -12.44 10.41
N ARG A 356 -18.12 -13.40 10.76
CA ARG A 356 -18.55 -13.59 12.17
C ARG A 356 -17.42 -14.07 13.07
N SER A 357 -16.54 -14.91 12.53
CA SER A 357 -15.34 -15.38 13.22
C SER A 357 -14.40 -14.23 13.62
N ALA A 358 -14.45 -13.09 12.92
CA ALA A 358 -13.63 -11.94 13.25
C ALA A 358 -14.01 -11.27 14.58
N LEU A 359 -15.26 -11.42 15.04
CA LEU A 359 -15.67 -10.92 16.36
C LEU A 359 -14.93 -11.62 17.49
N TRP A 360 -14.65 -12.92 17.35
CA TRP A 360 -13.86 -13.68 18.33
C TRP A 360 -12.40 -13.26 18.32
N LEU A 361 -11.81 -13.10 17.13
CA LEU A 361 -10.44 -12.61 17.01
C LEU A 361 -10.29 -11.20 17.57
N GLU A 362 -11.29 -10.35 17.34
CA GLU A 362 -11.33 -9.01 17.90
C GLU A 362 -11.45 -9.03 19.42
N ALA A 363 -12.30 -9.89 19.99
CA ALA A 363 -12.39 -10.08 21.44
C ALA A 363 -11.03 -10.44 22.04
N VAL A 364 -10.33 -11.41 21.45
CA VAL A 364 -8.98 -11.80 21.86
C VAL A 364 -8.04 -10.59 21.77
N ARG A 365 -8.07 -9.85 20.67
CA ARG A 365 -7.20 -8.68 20.45
C ARG A 365 -7.44 -7.58 21.48
N VAL A 366 -8.67 -7.14 21.69
CA VAL A 366 -8.94 -6.03 22.61
C VAL A 366 -8.75 -6.46 24.07
N LEU A 367 -9.10 -7.70 24.43
CA LEU A 367 -8.85 -8.21 25.79
C LEU A 367 -7.35 -8.33 26.07
N ALA A 368 -6.55 -8.84 25.13
CA ALA A 368 -5.10 -8.91 25.32
C ALA A 368 -4.47 -7.50 25.38
N ALA A 369 -4.95 -6.53 24.59
CA ALA A 369 -4.51 -5.14 24.71
C ALA A 369 -4.90 -4.47 26.05
N ALA A 370 -5.98 -4.91 26.69
CA ALA A 370 -6.37 -4.42 28.01
C ALA A 370 -5.58 -5.10 29.14
N VAL A 371 -5.46 -6.44 29.10
CA VAL A 371 -4.98 -7.24 30.24
C VAL A 371 -3.46 -7.35 30.28
N VAL A 372 -2.79 -7.63 29.15
CA VAL A 372 -1.34 -7.86 29.11
C VAL A 372 -0.55 -6.66 29.65
N PRO A 373 -0.89 -5.40 29.30
CA PRO A 373 -0.09 -4.26 29.73
C PRO A 373 -0.25 -3.97 31.23
N LEU A 374 -1.45 -4.21 31.77
CA LEU A 374 -1.72 -4.12 33.21
C LEU A 374 -1.01 -5.21 34.00
N ALA A 375 -1.10 -6.46 33.55
CA ALA A 375 -0.52 -7.60 34.24
C ALA A 375 1.01 -7.58 34.24
N SER A 376 1.62 -7.08 33.15
CA SER A 376 3.08 -7.04 33.01
C SER A 376 3.70 -5.70 33.39
N GLY A 377 2.90 -4.63 33.54
CA GLY A 377 3.37 -3.25 33.67
C GLY A 377 4.16 -2.75 32.44
N ARG A 378 4.06 -3.46 31.30
CA ARG A 378 4.90 -3.24 30.12
C ARG A 378 4.08 -3.25 28.83
N TRP A 379 4.51 -2.46 27.84
CA TRP A 379 3.97 -2.46 26.48
C TRP A 379 5.10 -2.70 25.49
N PHE A 380 5.23 -3.93 24.98
CA PHE A 380 6.24 -4.33 23.99
C PHE A 380 7.65 -3.75 24.23
N GLY A 381 8.22 -4.03 25.40
CA GLY A 381 9.57 -3.56 25.76
C GLY A 381 9.65 -2.15 26.32
N VAL A 382 8.55 -1.38 26.33
CA VAL A 382 8.45 -0.14 27.13
C VAL A 382 8.37 -0.53 28.60
N ALA A 383 9.44 -0.25 29.35
CA ALA A 383 9.49 -0.48 30.79
C ALA A 383 8.64 0.57 31.52
N HIS A 384 7.75 0.10 32.41
CA HIS A 384 6.85 0.92 33.22
C HIS A 384 5.92 1.81 32.38
N LEU A 385 4.76 1.26 31.98
CA LEU A 385 3.66 2.12 31.53
C LEU A 385 3.27 3.08 32.66
N ASP A 386 3.11 4.35 32.31
CA ASP A 386 2.40 5.31 33.15
C ASP A 386 1.04 4.73 33.53
N GLU A 387 0.71 4.75 34.82
CA GLU A 387 -0.56 4.21 35.35
C GLU A 387 -1.78 4.81 34.64
N ARG A 388 -1.71 6.09 34.25
CA ARG A 388 -2.78 6.77 33.49
C ARG A 388 -2.94 6.17 32.10
N ILE A 389 -1.84 5.81 31.45
CA ILE A 389 -1.87 5.14 30.14
C ILE A 389 -2.43 3.72 30.29
N GLY A 390 -2.01 2.98 31.33
CA GLY A 390 -2.56 1.66 31.64
C GLY A 390 -4.07 1.69 31.87
N VAL A 391 -4.56 2.64 32.67
CA VAL A 391 -6.00 2.86 32.89
C VAL A 391 -6.72 3.28 31.62
N ALA A 392 -6.15 4.19 30.83
CA ALA A 392 -6.75 4.61 29.56
C ALA A 392 -6.88 3.44 28.58
N MET A 393 -5.86 2.57 28.48
CA MET A 393 -5.90 1.35 27.67
C MET A 393 -6.98 0.39 28.17
N LEU A 394 -7.08 0.16 29.48
CA LEU A 394 -8.15 -0.67 30.06
C LEU A 394 -9.54 -0.14 29.71
N VAL A 395 -9.75 1.17 29.86
CA VAL A 395 -11.02 1.82 29.55
C VAL A 395 -11.34 1.65 28.07
N VAL A 396 -10.44 2.05 27.17
CA VAL A 396 -10.68 2.03 25.73
C VAL A 396 -10.91 0.60 25.22
N PHE A 397 -10.01 -0.33 25.55
CA PHE A 397 -10.11 -1.71 25.06
C PHE A 397 -11.17 -2.53 25.81
N GLY A 398 -11.41 -2.25 27.09
CA GLY A 398 -12.50 -2.84 27.86
C GLY A 398 -13.87 -2.45 27.31
N PHE A 399 -14.11 -1.16 27.03
CA PHE A 399 -15.33 -0.73 26.34
C PHE A 399 -15.44 -1.34 24.94
N SER A 400 -14.32 -1.49 24.23
CA SER A 400 -14.29 -2.14 22.92
C SER A 400 -14.71 -3.61 23.00
N ALA A 401 -14.31 -4.34 24.05
CA ALA A 401 -14.72 -5.71 24.30
C ALA A 401 -16.22 -5.81 24.62
N LEU A 402 -16.73 -4.94 25.47
CA LEU A 402 -18.14 -4.89 25.88
C LEU A 402 -19.08 -4.54 24.72
N ALA A 403 -18.60 -3.82 23.71
CA ALA A 403 -19.38 -3.48 22.52
C ALA A 403 -19.57 -4.69 21.57
N LEU A 404 -18.68 -5.69 21.58
CA LEU A 404 -18.68 -6.78 20.58
C LEU A 404 -19.98 -7.58 20.48
N PRO A 405 -20.67 -7.96 21.58
CA PRO A 405 -21.94 -8.68 21.49
C PRO A 405 -23.01 -7.91 20.73
N TRP A 406 -22.97 -6.57 20.79
CA TRP A 406 -23.92 -5.69 20.13
C TRP A 406 -23.59 -5.51 18.64
N LEU A 407 -22.31 -5.59 18.27
CA LEU A 407 -21.87 -5.54 16.87
C LEU A 407 -22.35 -6.75 16.06
N GLY A 408 -22.51 -7.91 16.70
CA GLY A 408 -22.98 -9.16 16.09
C GLY A 408 -24.51 -9.30 15.96
N GLY A 409 -25.30 -8.33 16.41
CA GLY A 409 -26.76 -8.43 16.49
C GLY A 409 -27.53 -8.15 15.18
N ARG A 410 -28.62 -8.92 14.96
CA ARG A 410 -29.77 -8.87 14.02
C ARG A 410 -29.60 -8.43 12.54
N GLY A 411 -28.60 -7.63 12.16
CA GLY A 411 -28.36 -7.18 10.78
C GLY A 411 -27.47 -8.11 9.93
N TRP A 412 -26.90 -9.15 10.52
CA TRP A 412 -25.96 -10.09 9.88
C TRP A 412 -26.65 -11.24 9.11
N LEU A 413 -27.97 -11.24 8.99
CA LEU A 413 -28.77 -12.37 8.47
C LEU A 413 -29.04 -12.31 6.95
N HIS A 414 -28.57 -11.27 6.25
CA HIS A 414 -28.94 -11.07 4.84
C HIS A 414 -27.78 -10.92 3.84
N ALA A 415 -26.52 -11.14 4.26
CA ALA A 415 -25.45 -11.32 3.29
C ALA A 415 -25.39 -12.81 2.92
N PRO A 416 -25.79 -13.23 1.70
CA PRO A 416 -25.44 -14.57 1.25
C PRO A 416 -23.91 -14.74 1.33
N PRO A 417 -23.41 -15.93 1.67
CA PRO A 417 -21.98 -16.18 1.56
C PRO A 417 -21.53 -15.82 0.13
N PRO A 418 -20.32 -15.27 -0.06
CA PRO A 418 -19.75 -15.16 -1.39
C PRO A 418 -19.88 -16.55 -2.04
N SER A 419 -20.50 -16.60 -3.22
CA SER A 419 -20.72 -17.85 -3.94
C SER A 419 -19.41 -18.62 -3.98
N SER A 420 -19.44 -19.86 -3.49
CA SER A 420 -18.31 -20.78 -3.32
C SER A 420 -17.70 -21.28 -4.64
N SER A 421 -17.78 -20.49 -5.71
CA SER A 421 -17.24 -20.83 -7.02
C SER A 421 -15.84 -20.26 -7.31
N GLN A 422 -15.22 -19.46 -6.43
CA GLN A 422 -13.82 -19.03 -6.63
C GLN A 422 -13.00 -19.05 -5.35
N GLY A 423 -12.10 -20.04 -5.28
CA GLY A 423 -10.92 -20.02 -4.42
C GLY A 423 -11.16 -20.20 -2.93
N ALA A 424 -11.49 -21.43 -2.50
CA ALA A 424 -11.23 -21.83 -1.12
C ALA A 424 -9.77 -21.50 -0.76
N LEU A 425 -9.59 -20.71 0.29
CA LEU A 425 -8.33 -20.64 1.03
C LEU A 425 -8.05 -22.07 1.55
N PRO A 426 -6.94 -22.74 1.18
CA PRO A 426 -6.60 -23.98 1.86
C PRO A 426 -6.25 -23.65 3.31
N GLY A 427 -6.84 -24.41 4.23
CA GLY A 427 -6.61 -24.30 5.67
C GLY A 427 -5.27 -24.83 6.13
#